data_AF-A0A536T337-F1
#
_entry.id   AF-A0A536T337-F1
#
_cell.length_a   1.000
_cell.length_b   1.000
_cell.length_c   1.000
_cell.angle_alpha   90.00
_cell.angle_beta   90.00
_cell.angle_gamma   90.00
#
_symmetry.space_group_name_H-M   'P 1'
#
loop_
_entity.id
_entity.type
_entity.pdbx_description
1 polymer ?
#
loop_
_entity_poly.entity_id
_entity_poly.type
_entity_poly.pdbx_seq_one_letter_code
_entity_poly.pdbx_strand_id
1 'polypeptide(L)'
;MPMTLLLRRDYATCLSTHNTLQTSIKAFSQTFAIIGRRRISCGKGPCRKTHQGGTKMRTRKIDRAVRVLKIVAGVGAATCALGASALEPTASVVEYYNATLNQFFITASSTEAAMLDQGTVSGWTRTGVTWNAWANPGDDPNAVPVCRFSATGTTSPSSRFYTADANECARTRQDPAWTFDAIAFYIEVPKSLNGPCANPAATPVYRSVDVSQASHRFLIDLTMFEHMAPSSKLEGVVMCSPLSSSQLQADVARLLEQSTFGPTDALVAHVRAVGVQGFLNEQFAAPVSPYPAIKYVPAGQQATFCATDPDPQCARDYYTLFLLQNAFFQDAIASNDQLRQRVAFALSQILVTSGLDVSLAYGMATYQQIFRDNAFGNYEDILTKVTLSSVMGDYLNMVNNDKPSGSVQPNENYARELMQLFSIGVWELNPDGTQMLDAGGAPIPTYYQDTIEGFAHAFTGWTYPVLPGVPARRHNPKNFLGDMVPVDSNHDKNAKSLLSGATLPAGQSIQSDLTGAVHNVFMHHNVGP
;
A
#
# COMPACT_ATOMS: atom_id res chain seq x y z
N MET A 1 8.77 -29.98 2.98
CA MET A 1 8.14 -30.87 1.97
C MET A 1 7.90 -30.02 0.73
N PRO A 2 8.32 -30.44 -0.48
CA PRO A 2 8.20 -29.61 -1.69
C PRO A 2 6.89 -29.88 -2.45
N MET A 3 6.34 -28.85 -3.08
CA MET A 3 5.46 -29.00 -4.23
C MET A 3 5.79 -27.91 -5.25
N THR A 4 6.13 -28.31 -6.46
CA THR A 4 6.67 -27.46 -7.53
C THR A 4 5.84 -27.68 -8.79
N LEU A 5 5.87 -26.71 -9.73
CA LEU A 5 5.37 -26.82 -11.11
C LEU A 5 3.85 -26.99 -11.28
N LEU A 6 3.17 -25.92 -11.70
CA LEU A 6 2.77 -25.73 -13.11
C LEU A 6 1.90 -24.47 -13.29
N LEU A 7 2.30 -23.57 -14.21
CA LEU A 7 1.44 -22.87 -15.18
C LEU A 7 2.27 -21.88 -16.04
N ARG A 8 2.68 -22.35 -17.23
CA ARG A 8 2.99 -21.53 -18.41
C ARG A 8 2.22 -22.16 -19.58
N ARG A 9 1.80 -21.33 -20.55
CA ARG A 9 0.68 -21.52 -21.48
C ARG A 9 -0.67 -21.10 -20.86
N ASP A 10 -1.55 -20.36 -21.55
CA ASP A 10 -1.54 -19.92 -22.97
C ASP A 10 -1.68 -18.40 -23.14
N TYR A 11 -0.93 -17.83 -24.10
CA TYR A 11 -1.04 -16.44 -24.58
C TYR A 11 -1.41 -16.47 -26.07
N ALA A 12 -2.68 -16.77 -26.39
CA ALA A 12 -3.06 -17.08 -27.78
C ALA A 12 -4.53 -16.75 -28.19
N THR A 13 -5.20 -15.75 -27.58
CA THR A 13 -6.60 -15.43 -27.95
C THR A 13 -7.02 -13.95 -27.81
N CYS A 14 -6.19 -13.00 -28.28
CA CYS A 14 -6.58 -11.58 -28.35
C CYS A 14 -6.63 -11.04 -29.80
N LEU A 15 -7.51 -11.61 -30.63
CA LEU A 15 -7.67 -11.22 -32.04
C LEU A 15 -9.08 -11.53 -32.59
N SER A 16 -10.14 -11.25 -31.81
CA SER A 16 -11.54 -11.52 -32.21
C SER A 16 -12.57 -10.51 -31.66
N THR A 17 -12.19 -9.25 -31.45
CA THR A 17 -13.06 -8.20 -30.87
C THR A 17 -13.18 -6.94 -31.74
N HIS A 18 -12.75 -7.00 -33.00
CA HIS A 18 -12.84 -5.88 -33.96
C HIS A 18 -13.92 -6.03 -35.04
N ASN A 19 -14.78 -7.05 -34.95
CA ASN A 19 -15.83 -7.30 -35.95
C ASN A 19 -17.28 -7.24 -35.39
N THR A 20 -17.44 -6.80 -34.15
CA THR A 20 -18.74 -6.80 -33.42
C THR A 20 -19.34 -5.41 -33.18
N LEU A 21 -18.66 -4.32 -33.56
CA LEU A 21 -19.19 -2.95 -33.43
C LEU A 21 -19.84 -2.38 -34.72
N GLN A 22 -19.51 -2.90 -35.91
CA GLN A 22 -20.08 -2.38 -37.17
C GLN A 22 -21.49 -2.90 -37.50
N THR A 23 -21.92 -4.01 -36.90
CA THR A 23 -23.24 -4.61 -37.15
C THR A 23 -24.37 -3.90 -36.41
N SER A 24 -24.11 -3.33 -35.23
CA SER A 24 -25.16 -2.72 -34.38
C SER A 24 -25.68 -1.36 -34.87
N ILE A 25 -24.90 -0.63 -35.68
CA ILE A 25 -25.25 0.74 -36.10
C ILE A 25 -26.20 0.78 -37.32
N LYS A 26 -26.29 -0.30 -38.12
CA LYS A 26 -27.23 -0.38 -39.25
C LYS A 26 -28.67 -0.76 -38.88
N ALA A 27 -28.93 -1.17 -37.64
CA ALA A 27 -30.25 -1.65 -37.21
C ALA A 27 -31.27 -0.54 -36.87
N PHE A 28 -30.84 0.73 -36.74
CA PHE A 28 -31.67 1.78 -36.13
C PHE A 28 -32.38 2.73 -37.13
N SER A 29 -32.42 2.41 -38.43
CA SER A 29 -32.97 3.32 -39.45
C SER A 29 -33.68 2.60 -40.62
N GLN A 30 -34.57 1.64 -40.33
CA GLN A 30 -35.37 1.00 -41.40
C GLN A 30 -36.73 0.38 -41.00
N THR A 31 -37.49 1.00 -40.08
CA THR A 31 -38.82 0.47 -39.66
C THR A 31 -39.95 1.50 -39.68
N PHE A 32 -40.20 2.13 -40.84
CA PHE A 32 -41.37 3.03 -41.02
C PHE A 32 -41.95 3.04 -42.45
N ALA A 33 -42.43 1.89 -42.95
CA ALA A 33 -43.46 1.79 -44.00
C ALA A 33 -43.92 0.33 -44.21
N ILE A 34 -45.18 0.13 -44.63
CA ILE A 34 -45.78 -1.16 -45.09
C ILE A 34 -45.87 -2.19 -43.92
N ILE A 35 -47.00 -2.80 -43.55
CA ILE A 35 -48.10 -3.41 -44.34
C ILE A 35 -49.48 -2.93 -43.83
N GLY A 36 -50.44 -2.80 -44.75
CA GLY A 36 -51.87 -2.64 -44.42
C GLY A 36 -52.72 -3.81 -44.90
N ARG A 37 -53.98 -3.87 -44.39
CA ARG A 37 -55.07 -4.84 -44.67
C ARG A 37 -54.96 -6.22 -43.99
N ARG A 38 -55.87 -6.48 -43.03
CA ARG A 38 -56.97 -7.47 -43.21
C ARG A 38 -58.10 -7.36 -42.16
N ARG A 39 -59.33 -7.21 -42.70
CA ARG A 39 -60.66 -7.63 -42.20
C ARG A 39 -61.04 -7.48 -40.70
N ILE A 40 -61.88 -6.48 -40.47
CA ILE A 40 -63.19 -6.51 -39.77
C ILE A 40 -63.67 -7.89 -39.27
N SER A 41 -64.13 -7.93 -38.02
CA SER A 41 -65.30 -8.71 -37.58
C SER A 41 -66.16 -7.84 -36.64
N CYS A 42 -67.49 -7.99 -36.66
CA CYS A 42 -68.42 -7.17 -35.87
C CYS A 42 -69.43 -8.02 -35.09
N GLY A 43 -69.67 -7.67 -33.82
CA GLY A 43 -70.60 -8.36 -32.93
C GLY A 43 -71.61 -7.43 -32.25
N LYS A 44 -72.78 -7.25 -32.89
CA LYS A 44 -74.11 -6.89 -32.33
C LYS A 44 -74.19 -6.04 -31.03
N GLY A 45 -74.64 -4.78 -31.12
CA GLY A 45 -75.19 -4.01 -29.99
C GLY A 45 -75.32 -2.49 -30.28
N PRO A 46 -76.50 -1.84 -30.17
CA PRO A 46 -76.72 -0.49 -30.72
C PRO A 46 -76.53 0.69 -29.75
N CYS A 47 -76.36 1.88 -30.33
CA CYS A 47 -76.07 3.15 -29.66
C CYS A 47 -77.31 3.89 -29.10
N ARG A 48 -77.11 4.79 -28.12
CA ARG A 48 -77.41 6.24 -28.29
C ARG A 48 -76.84 7.16 -27.18
N LYS A 49 -76.48 8.38 -27.63
CA LYS A 49 -76.50 9.74 -26.99
C LYS A 49 -76.84 9.81 -25.48
N THR A 50 -76.18 10.67 -24.68
CA THR A 50 -76.35 12.15 -24.73
C THR A 50 -75.12 12.99 -24.32
N HIS A 51 -75.30 14.32 -24.35
CA HIS A 51 -74.32 15.41 -24.16
C HIS A 51 -74.70 16.25 -22.91
N GLN A 52 -73.77 17.11 -22.45
CA GLN A 52 -73.95 18.20 -21.46
C GLN A 52 -74.16 17.79 -19.98
N GLY A 53 -73.72 18.59 -18.99
CA GLY A 53 -72.82 19.75 -19.07
C GLY A 53 -72.89 20.74 -17.89
N GLY A 54 -71.86 21.59 -17.77
CA GLY A 54 -71.84 22.80 -16.91
C GLY A 54 -71.48 22.59 -15.42
N THR A 55 -71.09 23.60 -14.64
CA THR A 55 -70.69 24.99 -15.00
C THR A 55 -69.84 25.64 -13.87
N LYS A 56 -68.95 26.59 -14.20
CA LYS A 56 -68.47 27.80 -13.44
C LYS A 56 -68.56 27.77 -11.89
N MET A 57 -67.55 28.20 -11.10
CA MET A 57 -66.66 29.38 -11.19
C MET A 57 -65.54 29.23 -10.09
N ARG A 58 -64.61 30.13 -9.74
CA ARG A 58 -64.23 31.55 -10.05
C ARG A 58 -62.70 31.73 -9.81
N THR A 59 -62.17 32.94 -9.86
CA THR A 59 -60.73 33.25 -9.56
C THR A 59 -60.54 34.55 -8.77
N ARG A 60 -59.48 34.59 -7.93
CA ARG A 60 -58.66 35.74 -7.42
C ARG A 60 -57.92 35.29 -6.13
N LYS A 61 -56.82 35.91 -5.65
CA LYS A 61 -55.55 36.47 -6.19
C LYS A 61 -54.81 37.13 -4.98
N ILE A 62 -53.61 37.70 -5.17
CA ILE A 62 -52.79 38.48 -4.20
C ILE A 62 -51.97 37.55 -3.27
N ASP A 63 -50.67 37.32 -3.53
CA ASP A 63 -49.48 38.15 -3.19
C ASP A 63 -49.18 38.13 -1.66
N ARG A 64 -47.97 37.94 -1.10
CA ARG A 64 -46.54 37.88 -1.54
C ARG A 64 -45.70 37.28 -0.37
N ALA A 65 -44.41 36.89 -0.43
CA ALA A 65 -43.39 36.64 -1.47
C ALA A 65 -42.17 35.94 -0.80
N VAL A 66 -41.10 35.62 -1.57
CA VAL A 66 -39.70 35.36 -1.09
C VAL A 66 -39.52 34.08 -0.24
N ARG A 67 -38.58 33.14 -0.51
CA ARG A 67 -37.37 33.08 -1.39
C ARG A 67 -37.04 31.58 -1.70
N VAL A 68 -36.29 31.32 -2.78
CA VAL A 68 -35.45 30.11 -3.07
C VAL A 68 -36.13 28.73 -2.88
N LEU A 69 -36.30 27.88 -3.92
CA LEU A 69 -35.21 27.29 -4.70
C LEU A 69 -35.62 27.00 -6.16
N LYS A 70 -34.70 27.25 -7.09
CA LYS A 70 -34.66 26.72 -8.47
C LYS A 70 -33.19 26.37 -8.76
N ILE A 71 -32.95 25.47 -9.74
CA ILE A 71 -31.64 24.83 -9.98
C ILE A 71 -31.36 23.82 -8.84
N VAL A 72 -30.90 22.58 -9.04
CA VAL A 72 -30.25 21.93 -10.19
C VAL A 72 -31.16 20.87 -10.84
N ALA A 73 -31.52 21.07 -12.12
CA ALA A 73 -31.98 19.99 -13.01
C ALA A 73 -30.87 19.69 -14.04
N GLY A 74 -29.64 19.60 -13.53
CA GLY A 74 -28.42 19.31 -14.28
C GLY A 74 -28.02 17.86 -14.05
N VAL A 75 -28.72 16.93 -14.69
CA VAL A 75 -28.10 15.64 -15.02
C VAL A 75 -27.00 15.98 -16.01
N GLY A 76 -25.78 16.10 -15.51
CA GLY A 76 -24.62 16.34 -16.35
C GLY A 76 -24.55 15.22 -17.37
N ALA A 77 -24.64 15.57 -18.66
CA ALA A 77 -24.11 14.68 -19.67
C ALA A 77 -22.63 14.53 -19.33
N ALA A 78 -22.24 13.34 -18.85
CA ALA A 78 -20.86 12.97 -18.71
C ALA A 78 -20.28 12.92 -20.14
N THR A 79 -19.83 14.07 -20.61
CA THR A 79 -18.91 14.13 -21.73
C THR A 79 -17.73 13.28 -21.30
N CYS A 80 -17.61 12.09 -21.88
CA CYS A 80 -16.33 11.42 -21.95
C CYS A 80 -15.41 12.43 -22.62
N ALA A 81 -14.61 13.12 -21.81
CA ALA A 81 -13.42 13.76 -22.30
C ALA A 81 -12.63 12.62 -22.94
N LEU A 82 -12.57 12.64 -24.27
CA LEU A 82 -11.54 11.93 -25.00
C LEU A 82 -10.24 12.63 -24.60
N GLY A 83 -9.72 12.26 -23.42
CA GLY A 83 -8.42 12.68 -22.96
C GLY A 83 -7.45 12.38 -24.09
N ALA A 84 -6.59 13.35 -24.41
CA ALA A 84 -5.58 13.14 -25.43
C ALA A 84 -4.86 11.84 -25.11
N SER A 85 -4.90 10.88 -26.04
CA SER A 85 -4.21 9.60 -25.87
C SER A 85 -2.78 9.90 -25.47
N ALA A 86 -2.31 9.30 -24.38
CA ALA A 86 -0.91 9.41 -24.01
C ALA A 86 -0.06 9.03 -25.23
N LEU A 87 1.00 9.79 -25.47
CA LEU A 87 1.96 9.43 -26.51
C LEU A 87 2.55 8.08 -26.12
N GLU A 88 2.34 7.06 -26.96
CA GLU A 88 2.90 5.73 -26.72
C GLU A 88 4.34 5.71 -27.24
N PRO A 89 5.31 5.20 -26.47
CA PRO A 89 6.72 5.24 -26.83
C PRO A 89 6.99 4.51 -28.15
N THR A 90 7.73 5.19 -29.04
CA THR A 90 8.01 4.72 -30.40
C THR A 90 9.25 3.84 -30.52
N ALA A 91 10.04 3.72 -29.46
CA ALA A 91 11.19 2.82 -29.38
C ALA A 91 11.30 2.09 -28.02
N SER A 92 11.99 0.96 -28.01
CA SER A 92 12.42 0.28 -26.79
C SER A 92 13.94 0.12 -26.78
N VAL A 93 14.57 0.57 -25.70
CA VAL A 93 16.00 0.41 -25.46
C VAL A 93 16.23 -0.96 -24.81
N VAL A 94 17.13 -1.75 -25.39
CA VAL A 94 17.50 -3.10 -24.91
C VAL A 94 18.95 -3.08 -24.45
N GLU A 95 19.22 -3.62 -23.25
CA GLU A 95 20.57 -3.86 -22.76
C GLU A 95 21.10 -5.23 -23.16
N TYR A 96 22.35 -5.23 -23.62
CA TYR A 96 23.18 -6.40 -23.89
C TYR A 96 24.43 -6.36 -23.01
N TYR A 97 24.92 -7.52 -22.60
CA TYR A 97 26.17 -7.71 -21.88
C TYR A 97 27.09 -8.65 -22.67
N ASN A 98 28.38 -8.35 -22.69
CA ASN A 98 29.41 -9.23 -23.27
C ASN A 98 30.35 -9.74 -22.17
N ALA A 99 30.26 -11.04 -21.88
CA ALA A 99 31.00 -11.67 -20.78
C ALA A 99 32.52 -11.78 -21.02
N THR A 100 32.98 -11.69 -22.28
CA THR A 100 34.42 -11.69 -22.60
C THR A 100 35.04 -10.29 -22.48
N LEU A 101 34.24 -9.26 -22.73
CA LEU A 101 34.65 -7.85 -22.62
C LEU A 101 34.32 -7.22 -21.25
N ASN A 102 33.47 -7.88 -20.45
CA ASN A 102 32.88 -7.38 -19.21
C ASN A 102 32.23 -5.99 -19.36
N GLN A 103 31.47 -5.82 -20.45
CA GLN A 103 30.91 -4.53 -20.87
C GLN A 103 29.43 -4.63 -21.22
N PHE A 104 28.74 -3.51 -21.02
CA PHE A 104 27.33 -3.33 -21.35
C PHE A 104 27.17 -2.49 -22.62
N PHE A 105 26.11 -2.75 -23.37
CA PHE A 105 25.74 -2.03 -24.58
C PHE A 105 24.22 -1.84 -24.61
N ILE A 106 23.76 -0.64 -24.99
CA ILE A 106 22.33 -0.34 -25.05
C ILE A 106 21.94 0.18 -26.43
N THR A 107 20.80 -0.25 -26.96
CA THR A 107 20.31 0.23 -28.26
C THR A 107 18.80 0.25 -28.36
N ALA A 108 18.30 1.29 -29.04
CA ALA A 108 16.92 1.41 -29.50
C ALA A 108 16.74 0.98 -30.98
N SER A 109 17.85 0.73 -31.69
CA SER A 109 17.82 0.33 -33.10
C SER A 109 17.45 -1.16 -33.20
N SER A 110 16.25 -1.43 -33.72
CA SER A 110 15.77 -2.80 -33.95
C SER A 110 16.69 -3.61 -34.87
N THR A 111 17.34 -2.95 -35.83
CA THR A 111 18.36 -3.57 -36.71
C THR A 111 19.64 -3.93 -35.93
N GLU A 112 20.12 -3.05 -35.05
CA GLU A 112 21.33 -3.28 -34.26
C GLU A 112 21.07 -4.38 -33.21
N ALA A 113 19.92 -4.34 -32.53
CA ALA A 113 19.45 -5.41 -31.65
C ALA A 113 19.34 -6.76 -32.38
N ALA A 114 18.75 -6.79 -33.58
CA ALA A 114 18.64 -8.02 -34.37
C ALA A 114 20.00 -8.59 -34.80
N MET A 115 20.99 -7.74 -35.10
CA MET A 115 22.36 -8.18 -35.40
C MET A 115 23.05 -8.79 -34.17
N LEU A 116 22.82 -8.24 -32.98
CA LEU A 116 23.32 -8.80 -31.71
C LEU A 116 22.63 -10.12 -31.36
N ASP A 117 21.30 -10.18 -31.45
CA ASP A 117 20.50 -11.38 -31.20
C ASP A 117 20.87 -12.57 -32.12
N GLN A 118 21.23 -12.28 -33.37
CA GLN A 118 21.67 -13.27 -34.35
C GLN A 118 23.15 -13.64 -34.22
N GLY A 119 23.89 -13.03 -33.27
CA GLY A 119 25.33 -13.25 -33.11
C GLY A 119 26.20 -12.72 -34.26
N THR A 120 25.66 -11.80 -35.09
CA THR A 120 26.41 -11.16 -36.20
C THR A 120 27.60 -10.35 -35.67
N VAL A 121 27.45 -9.79 -34.46
CA VAL A 121 28.57 -9.38 -33.61
C VAL A 121 28.59 -10.33 -32.41
N SER A 122 29.65 -11.09 -32.24
CA SER A 122 29.70 -12.20 -31.29
C SER A 122 29.90 -11.76 -29.82
N GLY A 123 29.48 -12.64 -28.90
CA GLY A 123 29.70 -12.51 -27.45
C GLY A 123 28.67 -11.68 -26.69
N TRP A 124 27.73 -11.01 -27.37
CA TRP A 124 26.68 -10.21 -26.75
C TRP A 124 25.43 -11.04 -26.45
N THR A 125 24.89 -10.91 -25.24
CA THR A 125 23.64 -11.54 -24.80
C THR A 125 22.72 -10.49 -24.17
N ARG A 126 21.41 -10.50 -24.46
CA ARG A 126 20.44 -9.64 -23.78
C ARG A 126 20.47 -9.89 -22.26
N THR A 127 20.51 -8.84 -21.45
CA THR A 127 20.47 -8.98 -19.98
C THR A 127 19.06 -9.18 -19.43
N GLY A 128 18.04 -8.84 -20.24
CA GLY A 128 16.65 -8.75 -19.82
C GLY A 128 16.24 -7.35 -19.38
N VAL A 129 17.18 -6.42 -19.18
CA VAL A 129 16.85 -5.00 -18.93
C VAL A 129 16.37 -4.35 -20.23
N THR A 130 15.17 -3.79 -20.18
CA THR A 130 14.57 -3.05 -21.29
C THR A 130 13.77 -1.87 -20.76
N TRP A 131 13.84 -0.73 -21.44
CA TRP A 131 12.99 0.42 -21.17
C TRP A 131 12.53 1.06 -22.47
N ASN A 132 11.87 2.22 -22.40
CA ASN A 132 11.30 2.88 -23.57
C ASN A 132 12.07 4.15 -23.92
N ALA A 133 11.95 4.53 -25.18
CA ALA A 133 12.43 5.81 -25.68
C ALA A 133 11.56 6.26 -26.85
N TRP A 134 11.94 7.40 -27.43
CA TRP A 134 11.37 7.93 -28.66
C TRP A 134 12.35 7.66 -29.81
N ALA A 135 11.85 7.17 -30.94
CA ALA A 135 12.65 6.83 -32.11
C ALA A 135 13.13 8.06 -32.88
N ASN A 136 12.27 9.08 -33.01
CA ASN A 136 12.48 10.24 -33.88
C ASN A 136 12.39 11.57 -33.10
N PRO A 137 13.02 12.65 -33.60
CA PRO A 137 12.83 13.98 -33.04
C PRO A 137 11.39 14.44 -33.28
N GLY A 138 10.69 14.83 -32.20
CA GLY A 138 9.31 15.29 -32.25
C GLY A 138 8.23 14.21 -32.08
N ASP A 139 8.61 12.94 -31.84
CA ASP A 139 7.65 11.92 -31.36
C ASP A 139 7.06 12.31 -29.99
N ASP A 140 7.83 13.03 -29.15
CA ASP A 140 7.38 13.80 -27.99
C ASP A 140 8.06 15.19 -27.99
N PRO A 141 7.37 16.29 -27.61
CA PRO A 141 7.91 17.65 -27.68
C PRO A 141 8.94 18.01 -26.59
N ASN A 142 9.10 17.19 -25.54
CA ASN A 142 10.06 17.36 -24.46
C ASN A 142 11.31 16.47 -24.63
N ALA A 143 11.24 15.48 -25.53
CA ALA A 143 12.31 14.52 -25.76
C ALA A 143 13.53 15.15 -26.46
N VAL A 144 14.70 14.97 -25.88
CA VAL A 144 15.99 15.45 -26.38
C VAL A 144 16.84 14.30 -26.96
N PRO A 145 17.72 14.56 -27.95
CA PRO A 145 18.56 13.54 -28.57
C PRO A 145 19.61 12.97 -27.61
N VAL A 146 19.67 11.65 -27.49
CA VAL A 146 20.74 10.95 -26.76
C VAL A 146 21.93 10.71 -27.66
N CYS A 147 23.02 11.43 -27.41
CA CYS A 147 24.30 11.23 -28.09
C CYS A 147 24.98 9.95 -27.61
N ARG A 148 25.38 9.07 -28.54
CA ARG A 148 26.20 7.87 -28.27
C ARG A 148 27.64 8.08 -28.75
N PHE A 149 28.60 7.59 -27.96
CA PHE A 149 30.02 7.64 -28.26
C PHE A 149 30.71 6.30 -28.02
N SER A 150 31.77 6.02 -28.80
CA SER A 150 32.73 4.94 -28.59
C SER A 150 34.04 5.46 -28.01
N ALA A 151 34.68 4.73 -27.10
CA ALA A 151 36.00 5.08 -26.58
C ALA A 151 37.09 4.96 -27.68
N THR A 152 37.95 5.97 -27.80
CA THR A 152 38.97 6.09 -28.85
C THR A 152 40.35 5.81 -28.29
N GLY A 153 41.03 4.76 -28.79
CA GLY A 153 42.43 4.46 -28.46
C GLY A 153 42.71 4.05 -27.00
N THR A 154 41.69 3.74 -26.21
CA THR A 154 41.83 3.35 -24.80
C THR A 154 42.11 1.85 -24.63
N THR A 155 42.43 1.44 -23.40
CA THR A 155 42.47 0.03 -22.98
C THR A 155 41.10 -0.66 -22.93
N SER A 156 40.01 0.09 -23.17
CA SER A 156 38.61 -0.37 -23.09
C SER A 156 37.87 0.00 -24.38
N PRO A 157 38.34 -0.45 -25.56
CA PRO A 157 38.00 0.14 -26.87
C PRO A 157 36.54 -0.08 -27.33
N SER A 158 35.82 -0.98 -26.66
CA SER A 158 34.39 -1.24 -26.89
C SER A 158 33.46 -0.59 -25.85
N SER A 159 34.02 0.15 -24.88
CA SER A 159 33.23 0.97 -23.95
C SER A 159 32.43 2.04 -24.69
N ARG A 160 31.20 2.28 -24.23
CA ARG A 160 30.28 3.27 -24.77
C ARG A 160 29.89 4.30 -23.72
N PHE A 161 29.61 5.50 -24.18
CA PHE A 161 29.05 6.58 -23.39
C PHE A 161 27.77 7.10 -24.04
N TYR A 162 26.78 7.42 -23.21
CA TYR A 162 25.49 7.95 -23.65
C TYR A 162 25.09 9.13 -22.77
N THR A 163 24.58 10.19 -23.39
CA THR A 163 24.07 11.35 -22.65
C THR A 163 22.95 12.07 -23.40
N ALA A 164 21.98 12.54 -22.61
CA ALA A 164 20.89 13.43 -23.03
C ALA A 164 21.19 14.90 -22.68
N ASP A 165 22.24 15.20 -21.89
CA ASP A 165 22.65 16.58 -21.61
C ASP A 165 23.38 17.16 -22.82
N ALA A 166 22.84 18.26 -23.35
CA ALA A 166 23.36 18.90 -24.56
C ALA A 166 24.79 19.47 -24.37
N ASN A 167 25.14 19.90 -23.16
CA ASN A 167 26.47 20.43 -22.83
C ASN A 167 27.48 19.29 -22.65
N GLU A 168 27.07 18.18 -22.03
CA GLU A 168 27.88 16.97 -21.93
C GLU A 168 28.15 16.40 -23.32
N CYS A 169 27.13 16.22 -24.16
CA CYS A 169 27.31 15.82 -25.56
C CYS A 169 28.22 16.80 -26.34
N ALA A 170 28.06 18.12 -26.16
CA ALA A 170 28.90 19.11 -26.83
C ALA A 170 30.37 19.05 -26.37
N ARG A 171 30.64 18.77 -25.09
CA ARG A 171 31.99 18.58 -24.56
C ARG A 171 32.61 17.25 -25.03
N THR A 172 31.89 16.13 -24.92
CA THR A 172 32.40 14.81 -25.33
C THR A 172 32.70 14.74 -26.84
N ARG A 173 32.01 15.53 -27.69
CA ARG A 173 32.37 15.70 -29.11
C ARG A 173 33.70 16.41 -29.37
N GLN A 174 34.29 17.04 -28.36
CA GLN A 174 35.59 17.74 -28.44
C GLN A 174 36.72 16.98 -27.73
N ASP A 175 36.38 15.91 -27.00
CA ASP A 175 37.35 15.08 -26.27
C ASP A 175 37.95 14.02 -27.22
N PRO A 176 39.27 14.03 -27.47
CA PRO A 176 39.91 13.03 -28.36
C PRO A 176 39.84 11.60 -27.82
N ALA A 177 39.46 11.38 -26.55
CA ALA A 177 39.20 10.05 -26.01
C ALA A 177 37.87 9.44 -26.48
N TRP A 178 37.02 10.18 -27.20
CA TRP A 178 35.69 9.72 -27.63
C TRP A 178 35.42 10.01 -29.11
N THR A 179 34.87 9.02 -29.80
CA THR A 179 34.32 9.16 -31.16
C THR A 179 32.80 9.20 -31.06
N PHE A 180 32.17 10.23 -31.64
CA PHE A 180 30.71 10.29 -31.73
C PHE A 180 30.18 9.28 -32.75
N ASP A 181 29.30 8.38 -32.31
CA ASP A 181 28.71 7.35 -33.17
C ASP A 181 27.48 7.89 -33.92
N ALA A 182 26.48 8.33 -33.15
CA ALA A 182 25.12 8.61 -33.61
C ALA A 182 24.30 9.31 -32.50
N ILE A 183 23.10 9.77 -32.87
CA ILE A 183 22.00 9.86 -31.89
C ILE A 183 21.38 8.47 -31.80
N ALA A 184 21.32 7.89 -30.59
CA ALA A 184 20.86 6.51 -30.40
C ALA A 184 19.32 6.41 -30.26
N PHE A 185 18.71 7.41 -29.62
CA PHE A 185 17.28 7.57 -29.41
C PHE A 185 17.00 8.99 -28.87
N TYR A 186 15.75 9.33 -28.60
CA TYR A 186 15.33 10.57 -27.96
C TYR A 186 14.61 10.24 -26.64
N ILE A 187 14.79 11.07 -25.60
CA ILE A 187 14.27 10.78 -24.25
C ILE A 187 14.06 12.07 -23.44
N GLU A 188 13.20 12.04 -22.42
CA GLU A 188 13.10 13.14 -21.45
C GLU A 188 14.33 13.19 -20.53
N VAL A 189 14.59 14.37 -19.95
CA VAL A 189 15.62 14.59 -18.91
C VAL A 189 14.97 14.96 -17.57
N PRO A 190 15.62 14.66 -16.42
CA PRO A 190 15.11 15.05 -15.11
C PRO A 190 15.05 16.58 -14.93
N LYS A 191 14.17 17.07 -14.05
CA LYS A 191 13.95 18.52 -13.82
C LYS A 191 15.19 19.28 -13.32
N SER A 192 16.15 18.57 -12.75
CA SER A 192 17.44 19.05 -12.29
C SER A 192 18.44 17.90 -12.30
N LEU A 193 19.74 18.18 -12.14
CA LEU A 193 20.74 17.15 -11.87
C LEU A 193 20.28 16.29 -10.68
N ASN A 194 20.19 14.97 -10.88
CA ASN A 194 19.68 13.99 -9.92
C ASN A 194 18.29 14.29 -9.34
N GLY A 195 17.49 15.09 -10.05
CA GLY A 195 16.09 15.37 -9.71
C GLY A 195 15.11 14.32 -10.27
N PRO A 196 13.82 14.42 -9.90
CA PRO A 196 12.76 13.59 -10.46
C PRO A 196 12.48 13.93 -11.93
N CYS A 197 11.83 13.00 -12.63
CA CYS A 197 11.37 13.19 -14.00
C CYS A 197 10.35 14.33 -14.14
N ALA A 198 10.29 14.91 -15.35
CA ALA A 198 9.38 16.00 -15.65
C ALA A 198 7.93 15.51 -15.70
N ASN A 199 7.71 14.49 -16.53
CA ASN A 199 6.48 13.75 -16.74
C ASN A 199 6.22 12.73 -15.61
N PRO A 200 5.01 12.68 -15.00
CA PRO A 200 4.65 11.67 -13.99
C PRO A 200 4.42 10.26 -14.57
N ALA A 201 4.33 10.12 -15.90
CA ALA A 201 4.29 8.85 -16.62
C ALA A 201 5.67 8.49 -17.19
N ALA A 202 6.76 8.90 -16.54
CA ALA A 202 8.13 8.51 -16.86
C ALA A 202 8.88 8.01 -15.62
N THR A 203 9.73 6.99 -15.81
CA THR A 203 10.58 6.39 -14.77
C THR A 203 12.04 6.84 -14.94
N PRO A 204 12.78 7.13 -13.85
CA PRO A 204 14.18 7.54 -13.94
C PRO A 204 15.08 6.43 -14.51
N VAL A 205 15.99 6.82 -15.40
CA VAL A 205 17.13 6.00 -15.83
C VAL A 205 18.38 6.54 -15.16
N TYR A 206 19.03 5.68 -14.37
CA TYR A 206 20.24 5.98 -13.63
C TYR A 206 21.48 5.63 -14.45
N ARG A 207 22.55 6.43 -14.37
CA ARG A 207 23.88 6.10 -14.91
C ARG A 207 24.81 5.69 -13.78
N SER A 208 25.57 4.63 -14.02
CA SER A 208 26.70 4.23 -13.18
C SER A 208 27.95 4.01 -14.04
N VAL A 209 29.13 4.13 -13.42
CA VAL A 209 30.42 3.92 -14.07
C VAL A 209 31.27 2.97 -13.25
N ASP A 210 31.83 1.93 -13.88
CA ASP A 210 32.93 1.15 -13.32
C ASP A 210 34.25 1.87 -13.62
N VAL A 211 34.80 2.52 -12.58
CA VAL A 211 36.04 3.31 -12.70
C VAL A 211 37.27 2.45 -13.00
N SER A 212 37.20 1.13 -12.82
CA SER A 212 38.31 0.21 -13.17
C SER A 212 38.36 -0.15 -14.66
N GLN A 213 37.25 0.02 -15.38
CA GLN A 213 37.10 -0.35 -16.79
C GLN A 213 36.70 0.83 -17.70
N ALA A 214 36.45 2.01 -17.12
CA ALA A 214 35.85 3.17 -17.79
C ALA A 214 34.56 2.79 -18.56
N SER A 215 33.75 1.91 -17.98
CA SER A 215 32.54 1.36 -18.60
C SER A 215 31.29 1.91 -17.91
N HIS A 216 30.34 2.42 -18.68
CA HIS A 216 29.09 2.97 -18.17
C HIS A 216 27.96 1.95 -18.30
N ARG A 217 27.09 1.89 -17.29
CA ARG A 217 25.84 1.12 -17.31
C ARG A 217 24.66 2.05 -17.05
N PHE A 218 23.50 1.66 -17.59
CA PHE A 218 22.24 2.40 -17.45
C PHE A 218 21.20 1.48 -16.84
N LEU A 219 20.57 1.93 -15.75
CA LEU A 219 19.68 1.12 -14.91
C LEU A 219 18.32 1.80 -14.79
N ILE A 220 17.24 1.02 -14.70
CA ILE A 220 15.88 1.49 -14.38
C ILE A 220 15.42 1.09 -12.97
N ASP A 221 16.29 0.38 -12.24
CA ASP A 221 16.07 -0.11 -10.88
C ASP A 221 17.40 0.00 -10.13
N LEU A 222 17.38 0.59 -8.92
CA LEU A 222 18.58 0.79 -8.11
C LEU A 222 19.04 -0.46 -7.36
N THR A 223 18.17 -1.45 -7.14
CA THR A 223 18.59 -2.75 -6.56
C THR A 223 19.62 -3.44 -7.46
N MET A 224 19.55 -3.20 -8.78
CA MET A 224 20.54 -3.68 -9.74
C MET A 224 21.94 -3.05 -9.56
N PHE A 225 22.05 -1.91 -8.89
CA PHE A 225 23.34 -1.29 -8.55
C PHE A 225 24.03 -1.99 -7.37
N GLU A 226 23.26 -2.54 -6.43
CA GLU A 226 23.75 -3.27 -5.25
C GLU A 226 24.48 -4.57 -5.64
N HIS A 227 24.21 -5.09 -6.85
CA HIS A 227 24.86 -6.25 -7.43
C HIS A 227 25.99 -5.90 -8.43
N MET A 228 26.41 -4.63 -8.53
CA MET A 228 27.54 -4.23 -9.36
C MET A 228 28.89 -4.37 -8.62
N ALA A 229 30.00 -4.36 -9.37
CA ALA A 229 31.35 -4.47 -8.80
C ALA A 229 31.66 -3.30 -7.83
N PRO A 230 32.44 -3.47 -6.75
CA PRO A 230 32.73 -2.39 -5.78
C PRO A 230 33.43 -1.14 -6.35
N SER A 231 34.06 -1.27 -7.51
CA SER A 231 34.61 -0.16 -8.30
C SER A 231 33.53 0.75 -8.91
N SER A 232 32.29 0.26 -9.03
CA SER A 232 31.15 1.00 -9.59
C SER A 232 30.77 2.20 -8.76
N LYS A 233 30.43 3.31 -9.40
CA LYS A 233 29.93 4.53 -8.77
C LYS A 233 28.62 4.93 -9.45
N LEU A 234 27.61 5.25 -8.66
CA LEU A 234 26.34 5.77 -9.14
C LEU A 234 26.51 7.27 -9.40
N GLU A 235 26.26 7.71 -10.63
CA GLU A 235 26.30 9.13 -10.98
C GLU A 235 24.94 9.80 -10.74
N GLY A 236 23.87 9.00 -10.84
CA GLY A 236 22.49 9.37 -10.51
C GLY A 236 21.57 9.37 -11.74
N VAL A 237 20.48 10.15 -11.70
CA VAL A 237 19.45 10.17 -12.75
C VAL A 237 19.92 11.03 -13.92
N VAL A 238 19.94 10.45 -15.13
CA VAL A 238 20.43 11.12 -16.35
C VAL A 238 19.39 11.21 -17.47
N MET A 239 18.37 10.35 -17.46
CA MET A 239 17.29 10.31 -18.45
C MET A 239 16.00 9.86 -17.79
N CYS A 240 14.87 10.04 -18.47
CA CYS A 240 13.54 9.66 -18.02
C CYS A 240 12.82 8.85 -19.10
N SER A 241 12.71 7.53 -18.87
CA SER A 241 12.02 6.61 -19.78
C SER A 241 10.52 6.84 -19.69
N PRO A 242 9.81 7.18 -20.77
CA PRO A 242 8.35 7.18 -20.77
C PRO A 242 7.81 5.77 -20.43
N LEU A 243 6.61 5.70 -19.87
CA LEU A 243 5.84 4.47 -19.68
C LEU A 243 4.76 4.38 -20.77
N SER A 244 4.54 3.20 -21.34
CA SER A 244 3.36 2.94 -22.18
C SER A 244 2.08 3.02 -21.34
N SER A 245 0.91 3.23 -21.96
CA SER A 245 -0.37 3.14 -21.22
C SER A 245 -0.56 1.78 -20.56
N SER A 246 0.00 0.70 -21.12
CA SER A 246 -0.06 -0.64 -20.55
C SER A 246 0.84 -0.82 -19.32
N GLN A 247 2.05 -0.25 -19.32
CA GLN A 247 2.94 -0.25 -18.14
C GLN A 247 2.35 0.63 -17.03
N LEU A 248 1.91 1.85 -17.36
CA LEU A 248 1.27 2.74 -16.40
C LEU A 248 0.01 2.10 -15.78
N GLN A 249 -0.78 1.36 -16.57
CA GLN A 249 -1.92 0.61 -16.04
C GLN A 249 -1.48 -0.54 -15.11
N ALA A 250 -0.41 -1.27 -15.45
CA ALA A 250 0.12 -2.36 -14.63
C ALA A 250 0.70 -1.86 -13.30
N ASP A 251 1.46 -0.75 -13.30
CA ASP A 251 1.99 -0.15 -12.07
C ASP A 251 0.89 0.43 -11.18
N VAL A 252 -0.15 1.04 -11.76
CA VAL A 252 -1.33 1.49 -11.01
C VAL A 252 -2.10 0.30 -10.41
N ALA A 253 -2.28 -0.80 -11.15
CA ALA A 253 -2.91 -2.00 -10.62
C ALA A 253 -2.10 -2.61 -9.44
N ARG A 254 -0.78 -2.77 -9.63
CA ARG A 254 0.16 -3.26 -8.60
C ARG A 254 0.15 -2.38 -7.34
N LEU A 255 0.16 -1.05 -7.51
CA LEU A 255 0.03 -0.11 -6.40
C LEU A 255 -1.25 -0.37 -5.62
N LEU A 256 -2.38 -0.57 -6.29
CA LEU A 256 -3.68 -0.79 -5.64
C LEU A 256 -3.77 -2.17 -4.97
N GLU A 257 -3.18 -3.23 -5.52
CA GLU A 257 -3.05 -4.54 -4.85
C GLU A 257 -2.23 -4.46 -3.54
N GLN A 258 -1.26 -3.56 -3.50
CA GLN A 258 -0.43 -3.31 -2.31
C GLN A 258 -1.14 -2.38 -1.30
N SER A 259 -1.73 -1.28 -1.77
CA SER A 259 -2.28 -0.19 -0.94
C SER A 259 -3.78 -0.28 -0.61
N THR A 260 -4.51 -1.23 -1.16
CA THR A 260 -5.96 -1.40 -0.91
C THR A 260 -6.31 -2.89 -0.73
N PHE A 261 -7.60 -3.22 -0.61
CA PHE A 261 -8.07 -4.62 -0.68
C PHE A 261 -8.27 -5.14 -2.12
N GLY A 262 -8.10 -4.31 -3.15
CA GLY A 262 -8.00 -4.74 -4.54
C GLY A 262 -8.25 -3.61 -5.56
N PRO A 263 -7.62 -3.68 -6.76
CA PRO A 263 -7.90 -2.74 -7.84
C PRO A 263 -9.34 -2.88 -8.38
N THR A 264 -9.92 -1.77 -8.81
CA THR A 264 -11.14 -1.73 -9.63
C THR A 264 -10.93 -0.79 -10.81
N ASP A 265 -11.65 -0.99 -11.92
CA ASP A 265 -11.50 -0.14 -13.13
C ASP A 265 -11.67 1.35 -12.83
N ALA A 266 -12.60 1.70 -11.93
CA ALA A 266 -12.84 3.06 -11.49
C ALA A 266 -11.65 3.62 -10.69
N LEU A 267 -11.06 2.83 -9.80
CA LEU A 267 -9.92 3.25 -8.99
C LEU A 267 -8.62 3.34 -9.82
N VAL A 268 -8.41 2.41 -10.76
CA VAL A 268 -7.31 2.47 -11.74
C VAL A 268 -7.45 3.73 -12.63
N ALA A 269 -8.66 4.03 -13.12
CA ALA A 269 -8.91 5.25 -13.89
C ALA A 269 -8.67 6.52 -13.07
N HIS A 270 -9.07 6.53 -11.79
CA HIS A 270 -8.85 7.64 -10.88
C HIS A 270 -7.37 7.89 -10.59
N VAL A 271 -6.60 6.87 -10.20
CA VAL A 271 -5.15 7.01 -9.96
C VAL A 271 -4.40 7.43 -11.22
N ARG A 272 -4.82 7.01 -12.42
CA ARG A 272 -4.28 7.51 -13.69
C ARG A 272 -4.60 8.99 -13.96
N ALA A 273 -5.65 9.55 -13.35
CA ALA A 273 -6.04 10.96 -13.50
C ALA A 273 -5.41 11.88 -12.44
N VAL A 274 -5.29 11.44 -11.18
CA VAL A 274 -4.69 12.24 -10.09
C VAL A 274 -3.19 11.95 -9.85
N GLY A 275 -2.67 10.86 -10.42
CA GLY A 275 -1.32 10.37 -10.18
C GLY A 275 -1.17 9.69 -8.82
N VAL A 276 -0.12 8.87 -8.67
CA VAL A 276 0.16 8.10 -7.44
C VAL A 276 0.20 8.99 -6.19
N GLN A 277 0.91 10.12 -6.24
CA GLN A 277 0.99 11.04 -5.11
C GLN A 277 -0.35 11.73 -4.81
N GLY A 278 -1.17 12.02 -5.83
CA GLY A 278 -2.52 12.57 -5.63
C GLY A 278 -3.40 11.60 -4.85
N PHE A 279 -3.44 10.35 -5.29
CA PHE A 279 -4.14 9.27 -4.60
C PHE A 279 -3.65 9.05 -3.17
N LEU A 280 -2.32 8.99 -2.93
CA LEU A 280 -1.78 8.85 -1.58
C LEU A 280 -2.18 10.03 -0.68
N ASN A 281 -2.14 11.27 -1.18
CA ASN A 281 -2.59 12.44 -0.43
C ASN A 281 -4.09 12.35 -0.07
N GLU A 282 -4.94 11.88 -0.98
CA GLU A 282 -6.37 11.63 -0.71
C GLU A 282 -6.55 10.52 0.35
N GLN A 283 -5.76 9.45 0.30
CA GLN A 283 -5.80 8.35 1.27
C GLN A 283 -5.34 8.77 2.67
N PHE A 284 -4.33 9.63 2.79
CA PHE A 284 -3.92 10.19 4.08
C PHE A 284 -4.96 11.17 4.65
N ALA A 285 -5.61 11.95 3.78
CA ALA A 285 -6.66 12.89 4.14
C ALA A 285 -8.05 12.26 4.35
N ALA A 286 -8.24 10.99 3.96
CA ALA A 286 -9.51 10.29 4.10
C ALA A 286 -9.92 10.16 5.58
N PRO A 287 -11.17 10.52 5.95
CA PRO A 287 -11.69 10.27 7.29
C PRO A 287 -11.59 8.79 7.65
N VAL A 288 -11.22 8.50 8.90
CA VAL A 288 -11.18 7.13 9.43
C VAL A 288 -12.58 6.51 9.34
N SER A 289 -12.69 5.33 8.73
CA SER A 289 -13.91 4.52 8.85
C SER A 289 -13.82 3.67 10.12
N PRO A 290 -14.62 3.96 11.17
CA PRO A 290 -14.46 3.33 12.48
C PRO A 290 -15.20 1.99 12.55
N TYR A 291 -14.74 1.08 13.40
CA TYR A 291 -15.56 -0.06 13.79
C TYR A 291 -16.83 0.40 14.53
N PRO A 292 -17.96 -0.31 14.39
CA PRO A 292 -19.20 0.08 15.03
C PRO A 292 -19.09 0.04 16.55
N ALA A 293 -19.79 0.94 17.25
CA ALA A 293 -19.94 0.89 18.69
C ALA A 293 -20.81 -0.32 19.10
N ILE A 294 -20.17 -1.41 19.50
CA ILE A 294 -20.83 -2.67 19.89
C ILE A 294 -21.26 -2.61 21.37
N LYS A 295 -22.43 -3.17 21.67
CA LYS A 295 -23.03 -3.19 23.01
C LYS A 295 -22.12 -3.91 24.01
N TYR A 296 -21.91 -3.29 25.18
CA TYR A 296 -21.29 -3.97 26.32
C TYR A 296 -22.17 -5.14 26.79
N VAL A 297 -21.55 -6.31 26.93
CA VAL A 297 -22.19 -7.50 27.51
C VAL A 297 -21.29 -8.10 28.60
N PRO A 298 -21.82 -8.45 29.79
CA PRO A 298 -21.03 -9.12 30.81
C PRO A 298 -20.60 -10.52 30.37
N ALA A 299 -19.32 -10.84 30.56
CA ALA A 299 -18.77 -12.16 30.29
C ALA A 299 -19.51 -13.26 31.09
N GLY A 300 -19.79 -14.41 30.45
CA GLY A 300 -20.49 -15.54 31.08
C GLY A 300 -21.99 -15.36 31.33
N GLN A 301 -22.59 -14.18 31.08
CA GLN A 301 -24.02 -13.92 31.33
C GLN A 301 -24.93 -14.08 30.11
N GLN A 302 -24.45 -14.69 29.02
CA GLN A 302 -25.18 -14.82 27.74
C GLN A 302 -26.60 -15.37 27.90
N ALA A 303 -26.79 -16.39 28.74
CA ALA A 303 -28.08 -17.05 28.94
C ALA A 303 -29.13 -16.18 29.65
N THR A 304 -28.72 -15.23 30.51
CA THR A 304 -29.64 -14.30 31.19
C THR A 304 -29.76 -12.99 30.42
N PHE A 305 -28.66 -12.48 29.87
CA PHE A 305 -28.61 -11.24 29.11
C PHE A 305 -29.45 -11.34 27.81
N CYS A 306 -29.13 -12.29 26.93
CA CYS A 306 -29.82 -12.43 25.64
C CYS A 306 -31.26 -12.96 25.76
N ALA A 307 -31.67 -13.51 26.92
CA ALA A 307 -33.07 -13.81 27.20
C ALA A 307 -33.92 -12.55 27.48
N THR A 308 -33.28 -11.39 27.67
CA THR A 308 -33.94 -10.09 27.89
C THR A 308 -33.63 -9.05 26.80
N ASP A 309 -32.83 -9.42 25.79
CA ASP A 309 -32.46 -8.54 24.69
C ASP A 309 -33.51 -8.60 23.57
N PRO A 310 -33.96 -7.46 23.01
CA PRO A 310 -34.85 -7.47 21.85
C PRO A 310 -34.21 -7.99 20.55
N ASP A 311 -32.88 -8.11 20.47
CA ASP A 311 -32.21 -8.70 19.32
C ASP A 311 -32.20 -10.25 19.37
N PRO A 312 -32.91 -10.96 18.46
CA PRO A 312 -32.87 -12.42 18.39
C PRO A 312 -31.50 -12.98 17.96
N GLN A 313 -30.54 -12.14 17.54
CA GLN A 313 -29.17 -12.52 17.22
C GLN A 313 -28.16 -12.16 18.32
N CYS A 314 -28.58 -11.61 19.47
CA CYS A 314 -27.72 -11.17 20.59
C CYS A 314 -26.60 -12.17 20.96
N ALA A 315 -26.93 -13.47 20.95
CA ALA A 315 -25.99 -14.55 21.24
C ALA A 315 -24.85 -14.69 20.23
N ARG A 316 -25.11 -14.39 18.95
CA ARG A 316 -24.10 -14.32 17.87
C ARG A 316 -23.40 -12.97 17.89
N ASP A 317 -24.15 -11.89 18.02
CA ASP A 317 -23.68 -10.54 17.67
C ASP A 317 -22.88 -9.84 18.76
N TYR A 318 -23.05 -10.23 20.04
CA TYR A 318 -22.30 -9.64 21.16
C TYR A 318 -21.34 -10.61 21.86
N TYR A 319 -21.56 -11.93 21.72
CA TYR A 319 -20.72 -12.98 22.32
C TYR A 319 -19.85 -13.76 21.30
N THR A 320 -19.82 -13.33 20.04
CA THR A 320 -18.85 -13.76 19.03
C THR A 320 -18.35 -12.56 18.23
N LEU A 321 -17.25 -12.71 17.49
CA LEU A 321 -16.68 -11.64 16.65
C LEU A 321 -17.48 -11.33 15.36
N PHE A 322 -18.68 -11.89 15.16
CA PHE A 322 -19.45 -11.77 13.91
C PHE A 322 -19.67 -10.32 13.45
N LEU A 323 -20.13 -9.42 14.33
CA LEU A 323 -20.35 -8.01 13.96
C LEU A 323 -19.04 -7.30 13.55
N LEU A 324 -17.93 -7.63 14.22
CA LEU A 324 -16.61 -7.08 13.93
C LEU A 324 -16.08 -7.56 12.57
N GLN A 325 -16.21 -8.85 12.30
CA GLN A 325 -15.85 -9.44 11.01
C GLN A 325 -16.70 -8.88 9.87
N ASN A 326 -18.02 -8.73 10.08
CA ASN A 326 -18.91 -8.09 9.11
C ASN A 326 -18.51 -6.63 8.84
N ALA A 327 -18.20 -5.84 9.87
CA ALA A 327 -17.73 -4.46 9.71
C ALA A 327 -16.41 -4.39 8.93
N PHE A 328 -15.43 -5.25 9.27
CA PHE A 328 -14.17 -5.34 8.54
C PHE A 328 -14.38 -5.60 7.03
N PHE A 329 -15.23 -6.56 6.66
CA PHE A 329 -15.51 -6.84 5.25
C PHE A 329 -16.29 -5.71 4.55
N GLN A 330 -17.20 -5.02 5.25
CA GLN A 330 -17.89 -3.85 4.71
C GLN A 330 -16.90 -2.71 4.41
N ASP A 331 -16.01 -2.39 5.35
CA ASP A 331 -14.99 -1.35 5.16
C ASP A 331 -13.99 -1.72 4.05
N ALA A 332 -13.48 -2.97 4.06
CA ALA A 332 -12.54 -3.45 3.06
C ALA A 332 -13.09 -3.34 1.63
N ILE A 333 -14.39 -3.54 1.43
CA ILE A 333 -15.04 -3.50 0.11
C ILE A 333 -15.45 -2.07 -0.30
N ALA A 334 -15.89 -1.22 0.65
CA ALA A 334 -16.65 0.00 0.31
C ALA A 334 -16.12 1.31 0.92
N SER A 335 -15.22 1.27 1.91
CA SER A 335 -14.76 2.49 2.58
C SER A 335 -13.59 3.16 1.85
N ASN A 336 -13.58 4.49 1.87
CA ASN A 336 -12.68 5.31 1.04
C ASN A 336 -11.23 5.37 1.55
N ASP A 337 -11.01 5.09 2.84
CA ASP A 337 -9.71 5.09 3.52
C ASP A 337 -8.94 3.76 3.34
N GLN A 338 -8.99 3.18 2.14
CA GLN A 338 -8.42 1.87 1.81
C GLN A 338 -6.99 1.64 2.31
N LEU A 339 -6.09 2.62 2.16
CA LEU A 339 -4.71 2.53 2.65
C LEU A 339 -4.64 2.43 4.18
N ARG A 340 -5.50 3.18 4.89
CA ARG A 340 -5.62 3.11 6.35
C ARG A 340 -6.12 1.74 6.79
N GLN A 341 -7.14 1.22 6.11
CA GLN A 341 -7.68 -0.12 6.35
C GLN A 341 -6.64 -1.22 6.07
N ARG A 342 -5.85 -1.05 5.00
CA ARG A 342 -4.79 -1.99 4.58
C ARG A 342 -3.61 -2.03 5.54
N VAL A 343 -3.13 -0.86 6.00
CA VAL A 343 -2.06 -0.77 7.01
C VAL A 343 -2.57 -1.22 8.39
N ALA A 344 -3.79 -0.87 8.78
CA ALA A 344 -4.41 -1.35 10.02
C ALA A 344 -4.52 -2.88 10.06
N PHE A 345 -4.85 -3.51 8.92
CA PHE A 345 -4.85 -4.97 8.78
C PHE A 345 -3.44 -5.56 8.88
N ALA A 346 -2.42 -4.95 8.26
CA ALA A 346 -1.04 -5.40 8.39
C ALA A 346 -0.53 -5.34 9.84
N LEU A 347 -0.79 -4.23 10.54
CA LEU A 347 -0.46 -4.06 11.96
C LEU A 347 -1.13 -5.11 12.84
N SER A 348 -2.39 -5.49 12.57
CA SER A 348 -3.10 -6.52 13.34
C SER A 348 -2.61 -7.95 13.08
N GLN A 349 -1.82 -8.19 12.02
CA GLN A 349 -1.11 -9.46 11.81
C GLN A 349 0.25 -9.52 12.52
N ILE A 350 0.77 -8.39 13.00
CA ILE A 350 1.97 -8.32 13.85
C ILE A 350 1.52 -8.37 15.32
N LEU A 351 0.69 -7.41 15.73
CA LEU A 351 0.22 -7.21 17.09
C LEU A 351 -1.03 -8.05 17.37
N VAL A 352 -0.87 -9.37 17.24
CA VAL A 352 -1.97 -10.35 17.21
C VAL A 352 -2.65 -10.56 18.57
N THR A 353 -3.96 -10.81 18.54
CA THR A 353 -4.77 -11.24 19.69
C THR A 353 -5.74 -12.35 19.29
N SER A 354 -5.97 -13.32 20.18
CA SER A 354 -6.85 -14.45 19.90
C SER A 354 -8.34 -14.14 20.11
N GLY A 355 -9.14 -14.38 19.06
CA GLY A 355 -10.61 -14.37 19.14
C GLY A 355 -11.23 -15.60 19.79
N LEU A 356 -10.43 -16.62 20.12
CA LEU A 356 -10.87 -17.78 20.91
C LEU A 356 -10.82 -17.48 22.41
N ASP A 357 -9.84 -16.68 22.83
CA ASP A 357 -9.65 -16.27 24.23
C ASP A 357 -10.44 -15.00 24.55
N VAL A 358 -10.47 -14.03 23.62
CA VAL A 358 -11.27 -12.79 23.71
C VAL A 358 -12.33 -12.74 22.59
N SER A 359 -13.43 -13.47 22.78
CA SER A 359 -14.55 -13.55 21.84
C SER A 359 -15.54 -12.37 21.91
N LEU A 360 -15.38 -11.46 22.87
CA LEU A 360 -16.32 -10.35 23.11
C LEU A 360 -16.07 -9.18 22.14
N ALA A 361 -16.96 -9.03 21.16
CA ALA A 361 -16.76 -8.12 20.04
C ALA A 361 -16.60 -6.64 20.43
N TYR A 362 -17.21 -6.16 21.53
CA TYR A 362 -17.03 -4.76 21.97
C TYR A 362 -15.58 -4.44 22.41
N GLY A 363 -14.90 -5.41 23.04
CA GLY A 363 -13.49 -5.26 23.40
C GLY A 363 -12.61 -5.35 22.17
N MET A 364 -12.81 -6.39 21.36
CA MET A 364 -12.00 -6.62 20.16
C MET A 364 -12.17 -5.52 19.11
N ALA A 365 -13.35 -4.88 18.99
CA ALA A 365 -13.54 -3.70 18.15
C ALA A 365 -12.69 -2.51 18.62
N THR A 366 -12.65 -2.26 19.94
CA THR A 366 -11.80 -1.22 20.53
C THR A 366 -10.32 -1.50 20.29
N TYR A 367 -9.88 -2.76 20.43
CA TYR A 367 -8.51 -3.17 20.14
C TYR A 367 -8.13 -2.96 18.66
N GLN A 368 -8.96 -3.45 17.73
CA GLN A 368 -8.70 -3.32 16.29
C GLN A 368 -8.82 -1.86 15.79
N GLN A 369 -9.53 -0.99 16.52
CA GLN A 369 -9.59 0.44 16.20
C GLN A 369 -8.24 1.15 16.43
N ILE A 370 -7.40 0.68 17.38
CA ILE A 370 -6.04 1.22 17.60
C ILE A 370 -5.27 1.28 16.28
N PHE A 371 -5.33 0.21 15.47
CA PHE A 371 -4.59 0.13 14.21
C PHE A 371 -5.15 1.05 13.12
N ARG A 372 -6.47 1.34 13.13
CA ARG A 372 -7.11 2.28 12.18
C ARG A 372 -6.74 3.73 12.50
N ASP A 373 -6.82 4.10 13.77
CA ASP A 373 -6.54 5.45 14.26
C ASP A 373 -5.06 5.81 14.08
N ASN A 374 -4.16 4.84 14.33
CA ASN A 374 -2.72 5.05 14.33
C ASN A 374 -2.00 4.51 13.08
N ALA A 375 -2.73 4.14 12.01
CA ALA A 375 -2.17 3.55 10.79
C ALA A 375 -1.04 4.37 10.12
N PHE A 376 -1.02 5.68 10.34
CA PHE A 376 -0.01 6.61 9.83
C PHE A 376 0.70 7.38 10.98
N GLY A 377 0.70 6.79 12.17
CA GLY A 377 1.32 7.32 13.39
C GLY A 377 2.69 6.71 13.68
N ASN A 378 3.16 6.86 14.92
CA ASN A 378 4.42 6.30 15.39
C ASN A 378 4.22 4.90 16.02
N TYR A 379 5.23 4.02 15.95
CA TYR A 379 5.11 2.67 16.50
C TYR A 379 5.14 2.62 18.04
N GLU A 380 5.84 3.55 18.71
CA GLU A 380 5.83 3.69 20.18
C GLU A 380 4.43 4.01 20.73
N ASP A 381 3.67 4.85 20.01
CA ASP A 381 2.25 5.13 20.26
C ASP A 381 1.38 3.87 20.17
N ILE A 382 1.63 3.04 19.15
CA ILE A 382 0.90 1.79 18.91
C ILE A 382 1.25 0.77 19.98
N LEU A 383 2.54 0.54 20.26
CA LEU A 383 3.00 -0.35 21.32
C LEU A 383 2.41 0.07 22.67
N THR A 384 2.46 1.36 23.03
CA THR A 384 1.86 1.89 24.27
C THR A 384 0.37 1.57 24.37
N LYS A 385 -0.41 1.77 23.29
CA LYS A 385 -1.86 1.50 23.25
C LYS A 385 -2.17 0.00 23.29
N VAL A 386 -1.31 -0.83 22.68
CA VAL A 386 -1.41 -2.30 22.76
C VAL A 386 -1.05 -2.80 24.17
N THR A 387 0.01 -2.29 24.80
CA THR A 387 0.37 -2.59 26.20
C THR A 387 -0.76 -2.27 27.17
N LEU A 388 -1.41 -1.11 27.01
CA LEU A 388 -2.49 -0.68 27.89
C LEU A 388 -3.84 -1.33 27.58
N SER A 389 -4.03 -1.91 26.40
CA SER A 389 -5.31 -2.51 26.03
C SER A 389 -5.68 -3.67 26.95
N SER A 390 -6.88 -3.62 27.53
CA SER A 390 -7.41 -4.70 28.37
C SER A 390 -7.60 -6.03 27.60
N VAL A 391 -7.75 -5.99 26.27
CA VAL A 391 -7.82 -7.19 25.41
C VAL A 391 -6.46 -7.89 25.33
N MET A 392 -5.39 -7.12 25.05
CA MET A 392 -4.02 -7.64 25.03
C MET A 392 -3.58 -8.10 26.42
N GLY A 393 -3.92 -7.32 27.46
CA GLY A 393 -3.58 -7.64 28.84
C GLY A 393 -4.20 -8.95 29.33
N ASP A 394 -5.42 -9.28 28.91
CA ASP A 394 -6.04 -10.58 29.16
C ASP A 394 -5.40 -11.69 28.31
N TYR A 395 -5.21 -11.46 27.01
CA TYR A 395 -4.65 -12.45 26.09
C TYR A 395 -3.24 -12.91 26.48
N LEU A 396 -2.36 -11.99 26.88
CA LEU A 396 -0.97 -12.29 27.25
C LEU A 396 -0.69 -12.22 28.76
N ASN A 397 -1.72 -12.21 29.61
CA ASN A 397 -1.64 -12.28 31.07
C ASN A 397 -0.89 -11.10 31.76
N MET A 398 -0.88 -9.91 31.15
CA MET A 398 -0.43 -8.68 31.83
C MET A 398 -1.50 -8.13 32.80
N VAL A 399 -2.78 -8.39 32.55
CA VAL A 399 -3.86 -7.91 33.42
C VAL A 399 -3.86 -8.69 34.74
N ASN A 400 -3.85 -7.96 35.86
CA ASN A 400 -3.64 -8.50 37.21
C ASN A 400 -2.26 -9.16 37.42
N ASN A 401 -1.26 -8.81 36.60
CA ASN A 401 0.12 -9.21 36.82
C ASN A 401 0.69 -8.46 38.04
N ASP A 402 0.70 -9.11 39.19
CA ASP A 402 1.17 -8.52 40.45
C ASP A 402 2.69 -8.71 40.62
N LYS A 403 3.30 -7.75 41.33
CA LYS A 403 4.70 -7.79 41.78
C LYS A 403 5.05 -9.04 42.60
N PRO A 404 6.36 -9.36 42.75
CA PRO A 404 6.82 -10.51 43.51
C PRO A 404 6.17 -10.66 44.89
N SER A 405 5.76 -11.89 45.22
CA SER A 405 5.11 -12.21 46.49
C SER A 405 5.55 -13.59 46.99
N GLY A 406 6.58 -13.61 47.83
CA GLY A 406 7.19 -14.85 48.32
C GLY A 406 7.96 -15.55 47.20
N SER A 407 7.47 -16.73 46.79
CA SER A 407 8.02 -17.48 45.65
C SER A 407 7.28 -17.26 44.33
N VAL A 408 6.26 -16.38 44.31
CA VAL A 408 5.54 -16.01 43.08
C VAL A 408 6.24 -14.81 42.45
N GLN A 409 6.65 -14.95 41.19
CA GLN A 409 7.20 -13.88 40.36
C GLN A 409 6.13 -13.33 39.38
N PRO A 410 6.34 -12.13 38.81
CA PRO A 410 5.51 -11.59 37.73
C PRO A 410 5.42 -12.55 36.54
N ASN A 411 4.30 -12.49 35.82
CA ASN A 411 4.13 -13.20 34.57
C ASN A 411 4.96 -12.54 33.46
N GLU A 412 5.86 -13.31 32.86
CA GLU A 412 6.78 -12.87 31.80
C GLU A 412 6.15 -12.82 30.40
N ASN A 413 4.98 -13.43 30.20
CA ASN A 413 4.47 -13.74 28.87
C ASN A 413 4.28 -12.49 27.99
N TYR A 414 3.69 -11.42 28.52
CA TYR A 414 3.58 -10.16 27.77
C TYR A 414 4.95 -9.50 27.48
N ALA A 415 5.86 -9.48 28.46
CA ALA A 415 7.20 -8.93 28.30
C ALA A 415 8.00 -9.67 27.21
N ARG A 416 7.86 -11.00 27.20
CA ARG A 416 8.48 -11.90 26.23
C ARG A 416 7.95 -11.63 24.82
N GLU A 417 6.63 -11.69 24.60
CA GLU A 417 6.09 -11.54 23.23
C GLU A 417 6.16 -10.09 22.70
N LEU A 418 6.15 -9.07 23.57
CA LEU A 418 6.42 -7.69 23.17
C LEU A 418 7.78 -7.57 22.46
N MET A 419 8.83 -8.18 23.02
CA MET A 419 10.15 -8.20 22.41
C MET A 419 10.24 -9.21 21.25
N GLN A 420 9.75 -10.43 21.47
CA GLN A 420 9.96 -11.60 20.61
C GLN A 420 9.18 -11.57 19.29
N LEU A 421 7.91 -11.16 19.32
CA LEU A 421 6.99 -11.24 18.18
C LEU A 421 6.53 -9.87 17.68
N PHE A 422 6.46 -8.87 18.57
CA PHE A 422 5.85 -7.58 18.27
C PHE A 422 6.86 -6.46 17.96
N SER A 423 8.16 -6.70 18.09
CA SER A 423 9.19 -5.67 17.86
C SER A 423 10.54 -6.21 17.37
N ILE A 424 11.42 -6.64 18.27
CA ILE A 424 12.87 -6.77 18.01
C ILE A 424 13.34 -8.17 17.61
N GLY A 425 12.50 -9.19 17.78
CA GLY A 425 12.87 -10.58 17.52
C GLY A 425 13.84 -11.17 18.56
N VAL A 426 14.34 -12.38 18.30
CA VAL A 426 15.26 -13.11 19.20
C VAL A 426 16.73 -13.01 18.79
N TRP A 427 17.04 -12.35 17.67
CA TRP A 427 18.38 -12.25 17.08
C TRP A 427 18.65 -10.82 16.61
N GLU A 428 19.88 -10.35 16.80
CA GLU A 428 20.35 -9.05 16.31
C GLU A 428 20.44 -9.05 14.77
N LEU A 429 20.01 -7.96 14.14
CA LEU A 429 19.88 -7.86 12.68
C LEU A 429 20.72 -6.72 12.10
N ASN A 430 21.40 -7.00 11.00
CA ASN A 430 21.93 -5.98 10.11
C ASN A 430 20.76 -5.19 9.46
N PRO A 431 21.00 -3.98 8.93
CA PRO A 431 19.97 -3.18 8.26
C PRO A 431 19.33 -3.81 7.01
N ASP A 432 19.88 -4.92 6.49
CA ASP A 432 19.32 -5.72 5.39
C ASP A 432 18.43 -6.89 5.88
N GLY A 433 18.23 -7.02 7.19
CA GLY A 433 17.48 -8.11 7.82
C GLY A 433 18.25 -9.42 8.00
N THR A 434 19.54 -9.48 7.66
CA THR A 434 20.39 -10.65 7.94
C THR A 434 20.84 -10.69 9.40
N GLN A 435 21.02 -11.88 9.96
CA GLN A 435 21.48 -12.04 11.35
C GLN A 435 22.91 -11.53 11.54
N MET A 436 23.13 -10.74 12.60
CA MET A 436 24.45 -10.44 13.10
C MET A 436 25.04 -11.69 13.78
N LEU A 437 26.30 -12.01 13.44
CA LEU A 437 27.00 -13.20 13.94
C LEU A 437 28.17 -12.79 14.85
N ASP A 438 28.43 -13.62 15.87
CA ASP A 438 29.59 -13.48 16.74
C ASP A 438 30.91 -13.93 16.07
N ALA A 439 32.02 -13.84 16.80
CA ALA A 439 33.33 -14.27 16.32
C ALA A 439 33.46 -15.80 16.09
N GLY A 440 32.50 -16.61 16.54
CA GLY A 440 32.37 -18.04 16.26
C GLY A 440 31.43 -18.36 15.09
N GLY A 441 30.72 -17.36 14.55
CA GLY A 441 29.70 -17.53 13.50
C GLY A 441 28.31 -17.90 14.02
N ALA A 442 28.04 -17.76 15.33
CA ALA A 442 26.72 -17.98 15.91
C ALA A 442 25.89 -16.67 15.91
N PRO A 443 24.57 -16.72 15.66
CA PRO A 443 23.72 -15.53 15.77
C PRO A 443 23.72 -14.92 17.17
N ILE A 444 23.82 -13.59 17.24
CA ILE A 444 23.82 -12.84 18.50
C ILE A 444 22.37 -12.66 18.97
N PRO A 445 22.00 -13.04 20.21
CA PRO A 445 20.64 -12.85 20.73
C PRO A 445 20.40 -11.40 21.19
N THR A 446 19.16 -10.93 20.99
CA THR A 446 18.68 -9.59 21.39
C THR A 446 18.61 -9.37 22.90
N TYR A 447 18.27 -10.42 23.65
CA TYR A 447 18.04 -10.37 25.09
C TYR A 447 18.31 -11.71 25.77
N TYR A 448 18.40 -11.67 27.10
CA TYR A 448 18.50 -12.86 27.95
C TYR A 448 17.34 -12.89 28.97
N GLN A 449 17.29 -13.95 29.79
CA GLN A 449 16.18 -14.18 30.73
C GLN A 449 16.04 -13.07 31.79
N ASP A 450 17.15 -12.50 32.25
CA ASP A 450 17.18 -11.36 33.18
C ASP A 450 16.51 -10.09 32.61
N THR A 451 16.61 -9.92 31.30
CA THR A 451 15.98 -8.82 30.55
C THR A 451 14.47 -9.04 30.51
N ILE A 452 14.02 -10.25 30.17
CA ILE A 452 12.60 -10.63 30.16
C ILE A 452 11.98 -10.44 31.55
N GLU A 453 12.68 -10.85 32.61
CA GLU A 453 12.28 -10.60 33.99
C GLU A 453 12.18 -9.10 34.28
N GLY A 454 13.19 -8.29 33.96
CA GLY A 454 13.14 -6.84 34.17
C GLY A 454 11.95 -6.15 33.49
N PHE A 455 11.61 -6.54 32.25
CA PHE A 455 10.40 -6.09 31.57
C PHE A 455 9.11 -6.63 32.23
N ALA A 456 9.08 -7.89 32.67
CA ALA A 456 7.93 -8.46 33.37
C ALA A 456 7.63 -7.67 34.66
N HIS A 457 8.67 -7.31 35.42
CA HIS A 457 8.56 -6.42 36.59
C HIS A 457 8.08 -5.01 36.19
N ALA A 458 8.50 -4.46 35.04
CA ALA A 458 8.04 -3.14 34.55
C ALA A 458 6.54 -3.12 34.22
N PHE A 459 6.01 -4.21 33.68
CA PHE A 459 4.60 -4.36 33.32
C PHE A 459 3.70 -4.91 34.46
N THR A 460 4.19 -4.95 35.70
CA THR A 460 3.35 -5.27 36.87
C THR A 460 2.37 -4.14 37.22
N GLY A 461 1.29 -4.49 37.93
CA GLY A 461 0.42 -3.54 38.63
C GLY A 461 -0.72 -2.93 37.80
N TRP A 462 -1.18 -3.63 36.77
CA TRP A 462 -2.31 -3.20 35.93
C TRP A 462 -3.54 -4.08 36.17
N THR A 463 -4.74 -3.51 36.06
CA THR A 463 -6.00 -4.27 36.17
C THR A 463 -7.06 -3.76 35.18
N TYR A 464 -8.16 -4.49 35.06
CA TYR A 464 -9.29 -4.16 34.17
C TYR A 464 -9.88 -2.75 34.42
N PRO A 465 -10.53 -2.13 33.40
CA PRO A 465 -11.22 -0.86 33.56
C PRO A 465 -12.23 -0.88 34.72
N VAL A 466 -12.43 0.28 35.36
CA VAL A 466 -13.46 0.44 36.40
C VAL A 466 -14.84 0.49 35.75
N LEU A 467 -15.69 -0.49 36.06
CA LEU A 467 -17.08 -0.51 35.58
C LEU A 467 -17.86 0.71 36.14
N PRO A 468 -18.72 1.37 35.34
CA PRO A 468 -19.52 2.51 35.80
C PRO A 468 -20.31 2.22 37.09
N GLY A 469 -20.13 3.05 38.11
CA GLY A 469 -20.77 2.90 39.42
C GLY A 469 -20.16 1.85 40.35
N VAL A 470 -19.12 1.12 39.93
CA VAL A 470 -18.41 0.14 40.77
C VAL A 470 -17.14 0.78 41.35
N PRO A 471 -16.88 0.69 42.68
CA PRO A 471 -15.61 1.14 43.24
C PRO A 471 -14.42 0.33 42.71
N ALA A 472 -13.33 1.02 42.41
CA ALA A 472 -12.06 0.40 42.03
C ALA A 472 -11.53 -0.55 43.12
N ARG A 473 -10.81 -1.59 42.70
CA ARG A 473 -10.32 -2.68 43.55
C ARG A 473 -8.85 -2.97 43.26
N ARG A 474 -8.22 -3.78 44.12
CA ARG A 474 -6.89 -4.37 43.86
C ARG A 474 -6.86 -5.13 42.53
N HIS A 475 -7.95 -5.84 42.23
CA HIS A 475 -8.20 -6.51 40.95
C HIS A 475 -9.66 -6.25 40.55
N ASN A 476 -9.87 -5.57 39.42
CA ASN A 476 -11.20 -5.21 38.92
C ASN A 476 -11.86 -6.39 38.17
N PRO A 477 -13.21 -6.46 38.10
CA PRO A 477 -13.90 -7.49 37.33
C PRO A 477 -13.58 -7.43 35.82
N LYS A 478 -13.37 -8.59 35.20
CA LYS A 478 -13.07 -8.72 33.75
C LYS A 478 -14.08 -7.99 32.87
N ASN A 479 -13.61 -6.99 32.14
CA ASN A 479 -14.37 -6.22 31.15
C ASN A 479 -13.41 -5.51 30.19
N PHE A 480 -13.86 -5.20 28.98
CA PHE A 480 -13.03 -4.57 27.95
C PHE A 480 -13.55 -3.18 27.53
N LEU A 481 -14.09 -2.39 28.48
CA LEU A 481 -14.71 -1.08 28.20
C LEU A 481 -13.70 0.08 27.99
N GLY A 482 -12.41 -0.24 27.94
CA GLY A 482 -11.31 0.72 27.81
C GLY A 482 -9.99 0.07 28.16
N ASP A 483 -8.99 0.89 28.43
CA ASP A 483 -7.64 0.45 28.79
C ASP A 483 -7.52 0.00 30.25
N MET A 484 -6.48 -0.78 30.53
CA MET A 484 -6.13 -1.19 31.89
C MET A 484 -5.78 0.03 32.75
N VAL A 485 -6.14 -0.04 34.03
CA VAL A 485 -5.90 1.03 35.00
C VAL A 485 -4.79 0.64 35.99
N PRO A 486 -3.95 1.60 36.42
CA PRO A 486 -2.84 1.34 37.34
C PRO A 486 -3.31 1.08 38.78
N VAL A 487 -2.67 0.13 39.46
CA VAL A 487 -2.88 -0.23 40.86
C VAL A 487 -1.54 -0.26 41.58
N ASP A 488 -1.16 0.86 42.21
CA ASP A 488 0.19 1.05 42.75
C ASP A 488 0.60 0.01 43.81
N SER A 489 -0.36 -0.50 44.59
CA SER A 489 -0.12 -1.59 45.55
C SER A 489 0.40 -2.87 44.90
N ASN A 490 0.13 -3.08 43.62
CA ASN A 490 0.43 -4.31 42.88
C ASN A 490 1.69 -4.19 42.01
N HIS A 491 2.27 -3.00 41.84
CA HIS A 491 3.44 -2.77 40.99
C HIS A 491 4.76 -2.93 41.76
N ASP A 492 5.79 -3.46 41.12
CA ASP A 492 7.12 -3.55 41.72
C ASP A 492 7.86 -2.21 41.66
N LYS A 493 8.37 -1.76 42.80
CA LYS A 493 9.13 -0.51 42.96
C LYS A 493 10.64 -0.72 42.95
N ASN A 494 11.13 -1.96 42.74
CA ASN A 494 12.55 -2.22 42.51
C ASN A 494 13.05 -1.60 41.20
N ALA A 495 14.37 -1.44 41.08
CA ALA A 495 15.03 -1.11 39.81
C ALA A 495 15.00 -2.32 38.85
N LYS A 496 15.01 -2.06 37.54
CA LYS A 496 14.71 -3.07 36.51
C LYS A 496 15.69 -2.98 35.35
N SER A 497 16.40 -4.06 35.05
CA SER A 497 17.31 -4.16 33.90
C SER A 497 16.52 -4.31 32.60
N LEU A 498 16.88 -3.59 31.54
CA LEU A 498 16.24 -3.67 30.22
C LEU A 498 17.28 -3.90 29.09
N LEU A 499 16.86 -3.76 27.83
CA LEU A 499 17.70 -4.00 26.65
C LEU A 499 18.96 -3.13 26.64
N SER A 500 20.01 -3.66 26.02
CA SER A 500 21.30 -2.97 25.84
C SER A 500 21.96 -2.47 27.13
N GLY A 501 21.62 -3.05 28.29
CA GLY A 501 22.12 -2.64 29.61
C GLY A 501 21.46 -1.40 30.19
N ALA A 502 20.32 -0.95 29.65
CA ALA A 502 19.51 0.11 30.25
C ALA A 502 18.93 -0.32 31.60
N THR A 503 18.54 0.64 32.43
CA THR A 503 17.95 0.36 33.76
C THR A 503 16.89 1.40 34.13
N LEU A 504 15.71 0.93 34.51
CA LEU A 504 14.69 1.77 35.17
C LEU A 504 15.05 1.90 36.66
N PRO A 505 15.13 3.13 37.21
CA PRO A 505 15.46 3.32 38.62
C PRO A 505 14.37 2.82 39.57
N ALA A 506 14.73 2.55 40.82
CA ALA A 506 13.78 2.16 41.86
C ALA A 506 12.86 3.34 42.26
N GLY A 507 11.66 3.02 42.74
CA GLY A 507 10.69 3.99 43.29
C GLY A 507 9.84 4.74 42.25
N GLN A 508 9.94 4.40 40.96
CA GLN A 508 9.17 5.07 39.90
C GLN A 508 7.64 4.85 39.99
N SER A 509 6.89 5.62 39.20
CA SER A 509 5.46 5.39 38.98
C SER A 509 5.25 4.28 37.95
N ILE A 510 4.10 3.58 38.01
CA ILE A 510 3.76 2.53 37.05
C ILE A 510 3.80 3.05 35.59
N GLN A 511 3.36 4.29 35.39
CA GLN A 511 3.39 4.96 34.09
C GLN A 511 4.82 5.26 33.62
N SER A 512 5.71 5.66 34.54
CA SER A 512 7.12 5.95 34.25
C SER A 512 7.87 4.68 33.84
N ASP A 513 7.62 3.56 34.52
CA ASP A 513 8.24 2.27 34.18
C ASP A 513 7.67 1.69 32.88
N LEU A 514 6.36 1.80 32.63
CA LEU A 514 5.76 1.40 31.36
C LEU A 514 6.31 2.22 30.19
N THR A 515 6.34 3.55 30.31
CA THR A 515 6.87 4.43 29.25
C THR A 515 8.36 4.18 29.02
N GLY A 516 9.16 4.04 30.08
CA GLY A 516 10.59 3.73 29.94
C GLY A 516 10.86 2.36 29.30
N ALA A 517 10.03 1.35 29.59
CA ALA A 517 10.11 0.03 28.97
C ALA A 517 9.73 0.07 27.48
N VAL A 518 8.56 0.63 27.12
CA VAL A 518 8.11 0.72 25.72
C VAL A 518 9.08 1.57 24.89
N HIS A 519 9.60 2.67 25.43
CA HIS A 519 10.61 3.50 24.76
C HIS A 519 11.92 2.74 24.53
N ASN A 520 12.40 1.95 25.50
CA ASN A 520 13.62 1.16 25.36
C ASN A 520 13.47 0.05 24.29
N VAL A 521 12.27 -0.50 24.11
CA VAL A 521 11.97 -1.40 22.98
C VAL A 521 11.93 -0.62 21.66
N PHE A 522 11.21 0.50 21.58
CA PHE A 522 11.08 1.30 20.35
C PHE A 522 12.42 1.83 19.83
N MET A 523 13.32 2.24 20.74
CA MET A 523 14.66 2.75 20.38
C MET A 523 15.66 1.63 19.99
N HIS A 524 15.24 0.37 19.95
CA HIS A 524 16.10 -0.76 19.62
C HIS A 524 16.22 -0.96 18.09
N HIS A 525 17.45 -1.17 17.59
CA HIS A 525 17.74 -1.12 16.16
C HIS A 525 16.94 -2.10 15.28
N ASN A 526 16.58 -3.28 15.81
CA ASN A 526 15.79 -4.29 15.07
C ASN A 526 14.31 -3.92 14.86
N VAL A 527 13.76 -2.86 15.50
CA VAL A 527 12.36 -2.45 15.28
C VAL A 527 12.13 -1.94 13.85
N GLY A 528 13.18 -1.41 13.22
CA GLY A 528 13.11 -0.76 11.91
C GLY A 528 12.67 0.72 12.00
N PRO A 529 12.72 1.45 10.86
CA PRO A 529 12.36 2.86 10.75
C PRO A 529 10.86 3.13 10.58
#